data_AF-I1CTR8-F1
#
_entry.id   AF-I1CTR8-F1
#
_cell.length_a   1.000
_cell.length_b   1.000
_cell.length_c   1.000
_cell.angle_alpha   90.00
_cell.angle_beta   90.00
_cell.angle_gamma   90.00
#
_symmetry.space_group_name_H-M   'P 1'
#
loop_
_entity.id
_entity.type
_entity.pdbx_description
1 polymer ?
#
loop_
_entity_poly.entity_id
_entity_poly.type
_entity_poly.pdbx_seq_one_letter_code
_entity_poly.pdbx_strand_id
1 'polypeptide(L)'
;MSDEQQLHHLLLLFIVLFQAKHLSVKAGEDLLAFLSFFVRALGHGMEIPTKISTARNMVNYSSASSGVSRFLVCSLCRSVYDTGSLHTRQCPFIRFANNPHRQEHPCGNSLFIGSSLKPVLEFPYNSIVETLKKFFVRPTFETEIEEWRHRHVEEGVFYDIYDGRVWNSLVDSAGEPF
;
A
#
# COMPACT_ATOMS: atom_id res chain seq x y z
N MET A 1 16.85 -5.06 23.92
CA MET A 1 16.14 -6.23 23.35
C MET A 1 17.20 -7.29 23.12
N SER A 2 17.06 -8.49 23.70
CA SER A 2 18.04 -9.56 23.45
C SER A 2 17.92 -10.08 22.02
N ASP A 3 18.98 -10.68 21.48
CA ASP A 3 18.99 -11.24 20.11
C ASP A 3 17.85 -12.23 19.87
N GLU A 4 17.50 -13.02 20.90
CA GLU A 4 16.38 -13.97 20.85
C GLU A 4 15.01 -13.27 20.74
N GLN A 5 14.81 -12.16 21.44
CA GLN A 5 13.61 -11.33 21.32
C GLN A 5 13.51 -10.67 19.94
N GLN A 6 14.63 -10.24 19.37
CA GLN A 6 14.66 -9.68 18.01
C GLN A 6 14.28 -10.73 16.97
N LEU A 7 14.86 -11.92 17.08
CA LEU A 7 14.59 -13.04 16.17
C LEU A 7 13.11 -13.47 16.24
N HIS A 8 12.56 -13.58 17.45
CA HIS A 8 11.15 -13.89 17.66
C HIS A 8 10.23 -12.84 17.02
N HIS A 9 10.52 -11.56 17.24
CA HIS A 9 9.76 -10.47 16.62
C HIS A 9 9.83 -10.50 15.09
N LEU A 10 11.03 -10.68 14.51
CA LEU A 10 11.22 -10.75 13.06
C LEU A 10 10.50 -11.94 12.43
N LEU A 11 10.56 -13.11 13.08
CA LEU A 11 9.85 -14.31 12.63
C LEU A 11 8.34 -14.07 12.58
N LEU A 12 7.75 -13.54 13.67
CA LEU A 12 6.33 -13.24 13.72
C LEU A 12 5.94 -12.17 12.70
N LEU A 13 6.77 -11.15 12.51
CA LEU A 13 6.51 -10.08 11.55
C LEU A 13 6.49 -10.64 10.12
N PHE A 14 7.47 -11.47 9.78
CA PHE A 14 7.51 -12.15 8.49
C PHE A 14 6.26 -13.00 8.26
N ILE A 15 5.86 -13.83 9.23
CA ILE A 15 4.66 -14.68 9.12
C ILE A 15 3.41 -13.84 8.93
N VAL A 16 3.26 -12.74 9.69
CA VAL A 16 2.11 -11.84 9.56
C VAL A 16 2.05 -11.20 8.17
N LEU A 17 3.18 -10.71 7.64
CA LEU A 17 3.26 -10.12 6.30
C LEU A 17 3.02 -11.16 5.20
N PHE A 18 3.63 -12.34 5.33
CA PHE A 18 3.48 -13.44 4.39
C PHE A 18 2.03 -13.92 4.37
N GLN A 19 1.40 -14.08 5.53
CA GLN A 19 -0.01 -14.41 5.63
C GLN A 19 -0.86 -13.34 4.97
N ALA A 20 -0.66 -12.06 5.30
CA ALA A 20 -1.46 -10.96 4.75
C ALA A 20 -1.45 -10.92 3.22
N LYS A 21 -0.35 -11.36 2.58
CA LYS A 21 -0.18 -11.32 1.13
C LYS A 21 -0.54 -12.64 0.43
N HIS A 22 -0.29 -13.78 1.06
CA HIS A 22 -0.28 -15.08 0.36
C HIS A 22 -1.18 -16.15 0.97
N LEU A 23 -1.59 -16.02 2.23
CA LEU A 23 -2.33 -17.07 2.92
C LEU A 23 -3.70 -16.59 3.41
N SER A 24 -4.69 -17.49 3.40
CA SER A 24 -5.93 -17.24 4.16
C SER A 24 -5.61 -17.16 5.65
N VAL A 25 -6.51 -16.56 6.43
CA VAL A 25 -6.38 -16.50 7.91
C VAL A 25 -6.23 -17.92 8.48
N LYS A 26 -7.03 -18.87 8.01
CA LYS A 26 -6.97 -20.26 8.45
C LYS A 26 -5.63 -20.92 8.15
N ALA A 27 -5.12 -20.78 6.92
CA ALA A 27 -3.81 -21.32 6.56
C ALA A 27 -2.67 -20.68 7.38
N GLY A 28 -2.78 -19.38 7.70
CA GLY A 28 -1.85 -18.71 8.60
C GLY A 28 -1.89 -19.24 10.04
N GLU A 29 -3.08 -19.53 10.57
CA GLU A 29 -3.23 -20.17 11.89
C GLU A 29 -2.67 -21.60 11.92
N ASP A 30 -2.86 -22.37 10.84
CA ASP A 30 -2.31 -23.73 10.74
C ASP A 30 -0.77 -23.70 10.71
N LEU A 31 -0.17 -22.75 9.98
CA LEU A 31 1.28 -22.53 9.98
C LEU A 31 1.81 -22.15 11.38
N LEU A 32 1.13 -21.23 12.07
CA LEU A 32 1.49 -20.82 13.42
C LEU A 32 1.39 -21.97 14.43
N ALA A 33 0.35 -22.81 14.34
CA ALA A 33 0.20 -24.00 15.17
C ALA A 33 1.32 -25.01 14.94
N PHE A 34 1.67 -25.26 13.67
CA PHE A 34 2.81 -26.12 13.32
C PHE A 34 4.12 -25.58 13.90
N LEU A 35 4.41 -24.29 13.75
CA LEU A 35 5.62 -23.68 14.28
C LEU A 35 5.68 -23.75 15.82
N SER A 36 4.55 -23.50 16.50
CA SER A 36 4.44 -23.63 17.96
C SER A 36 4.76 -25.05 18.42
N PHE A 37 4.26 -26.06 17.71
CA PHE A 37 4.60 -27.46 17.96
C PHE A 37 6.09 -27.76 17.68
N PHE A 38 6.59 -27.32 16.52
CA PHE A 38 7.95 -27.59 16.06
C PHE A 38 9.01 -27.01 17.01
N VAL A 39 8.84 -25.76 17.44
CA VAL A 39 9.75 -25.08 18.38
C VAL A 39 9.79 -25.82 19.73
N ARG A 40 8.63 -26.25 20.24
CA ARG A 40 8.55 -27.05 21.48
C ARG A 40 9.19 -28.43 21.34
N ALA A 41 9.01 -29.09 20.20
CA ALA A 41 9.61 -30.39 19.92
C ALA A 41 11.15 -30.34 19.90
N LEU A 42 11.71 -29.18 19.53
CA LEU A 42 13.16 -28.92 19.58
C LEU A 42 13.67 -28.53 20.98
N GLY A 43 12.79 -28.45 21.98
CA GLY A 43 13.16 -28.07 23.35
C GLY A 43 13.37 -26.57 23.56
N HIS A 44 12.98 -25.72 22.59
CA HIS A 44 13.04 -24.28 22.76
C HIS A 44 11.83 -23.77 23.57
N GLY A 45 12.08 -22.85 24.50
CA GLY A 45 11.05 -22.21 25.34
C GLY A 45 10.31 -21.05 24.65
N MET A 46 10.56 -20.81 23.36
CA MET A 46 9.98 -19.69 22.63
C MET A 46 8.48 -19.89 22.40
N GLU A 47 7.66 -18.97 22.92
CA GLU A 47 6.21 -19.01 22.75
C GLU A 47 5.80 -18.46 21.38
N ILE A 48 5.36 -19.35 20.48
CA ILE A 48 4.74 -18.97 19.21
C ILE A 48 3.22 -18.96 19.38
N PRO A 49 2.53 -17.82 19.12
CA PRO A 49 1.07 -17.76 19.17
C PRO A 49 0.47 -18.64 18.09
N THR A 50 -0.71 -19.21 18.33
CA THR A 50 -1.43 -20.05 17.36
C THR A 50 -2.50 -19.29 16.58
N LYS A 51 -2.79 -18.05 16.98
CA LYS A 51 -3.79 -17.17 16.36
C LYS A 51 -3.12 -16.01 15.64
N ILE A 52 -3.54 -15.77 14.40
CA ILE A 52 -3.04 -14.66 13.59
C ILE A 52 -3.35 -13.31 14.23
N SER A 53 -4.50 -13.17 14.89
CA SER A 53 -4.84 -11.95 15.63
C SER A 53 -3.83 -11.65 16.74
N THR A 54 -3.44 -12.67 17.53
CA THR A 54 -2.42 -12.54 18.56
C THR A 54 -1.06 -12.18 17.96
N ALA A 55 -0.64 -12.89 16.90
CA ALA A 55 0.63 -12.59 16.21
C ALA A 55 0.68 -11.14 15.70
N ARG A 56 -0.42 -10.64 15.10
CA ARG A 56 -0.53 -9.24 14.64
C ARG A 56 -0.38 -8.24 15.78
N ASN A 57 -0.97 -8.53 16.95
CA ASN A 57 -0.85 -7.67 18.12
C ASN A 57 0.59 -7.65 18.65
N MET A 58 1.24 -8.81 18.71
CA MET A 58 2.63 -8.93 19.19
C MET A 58 3.63 -8.15 18.35
N VAL A 59 3.39 -8.01 17.04
CA VAL A 59 4.24 -7.24 16.12
C VAL A 59 3.70 -5.84 15.83
N ASN A 60 2.66 -5.42 16.54
CA ASN A 60 2.00 -4.13 16.37
C ASN A 60 1.61 -3.83 14.90
N TYR A 61 1.11 -4.85 14.19
CA TYR A 61 0.78 -4.77 12.76
C TYR A 61 -0.27 -3.70 12.46
N SER A 62 -1.23 -3.49 13.36
CA SER A 62 -2.23 -2.43 13.26
C SER A 62 -1.59 -1.05 13.15
N SER A 63 -0.52 -0.79 13.90
CA SER A 63 0.23 0.47 13.81
C SER A 63 0.99 0.61 12.49
N ALA A 64 1.47 -0.50 11.91
CA ALA A 64 2.12 -0.47 10.59
C ALA A 64 1.16 -0.02 9.48
N SER A 65 -0.12 -0.37 9.59
CA SER A 65 -1.19 0.10 8.69
C SER A 65 -1.86 1.40 9.13
N SER A 66 -1.45 2.00 10.25
CA SER A 66 -2.08 3.23 10.75
C SER A 66 -1.90 4.39 9.77
N GLY A 67 -2.99 5.10 9.50
CA GLY A 67 -3.05 6.19 8.52
C GLY A 67 -3.21 5.75 7.06
N VAL A 68 -3.22 4.43 6.78
CA VAL A 68 -3.48 3.92 5.43
C VAL A 68 -4.99 3.77 5.22
N SER A 69 -5.55 4.63 4.39
CA SER A 69 -6.91 4.49 3.86
C SER A 69 -6.92 3.47 2.73
N ARG A 70 -8.02 2.71 2.61
CA ARG A 70 -8.23 1.77 1.51
C ARG A 70 -9.38 2.29 0.67
N PHE A 71 -9.12 2.51 -0.61
CA PHE A 71 -10.13 2.95 -1.56
C PHE A 71 -10.55 1.79 -2.45
N LEU A 72 -11.84 1.76 -2.77
CA LEU A 72 -12.41 0.83 -3.74
C LEU A 72 -12.12 1.35 -5.14
N VAL A 73 -11.63 0.49 -6.04
CA VAL A 73 -11.32 0.87 -7.43
C VAL A 73 -12.08 0.00 -8.41
N CYS A 74 -12.71 0.63 -9.40
CA CYS A 74 -13.28 -0.11 -10.52
C CYS A 74 -12.17 -0.72 -11.38
N SER A 75 -12.16 -2.04 -11.54
CA SER A 75 -11.14 -2.73 -12.34
C SER A 75 -11.16 -2.35 -13.83
N LEU A 76 -12.31 -1.88 -14.34
CA LEU A 76 -12.49 -1.50 -15.73
C LEU A 76 -12.08 -0.03 -15.99
N CYS A 77 -12.77 0.94 -15.38
CA CYS A 77 -12.57 2.37 -15.68
C CYS A 77 -11.61 3.09 -14.71
N ARG A 78 -11.09 2.38 -13.70
CA ARG A 78 -10.16 2.90 -12.68
C ARG A 78 -10.69 4.06 -11.81
N SER A 79 -11.99 4.30 -11.81
CA SER A 79 -12.63 5.22 -10.87
C SER A 79 -12.46 4.75 -9.43
N VAL A 80 -12.22 5.70 -8.52
CA VAL A 80 -11.87 5.46 -7.12
C VAL A 80 -13.01 5.95 -6.22
N TYR A 81 -13.34 5.16 -5.20
CA TYR A 81 -14.43 5.44 -4.25
C TYR A 81 -13.98 5.19 -2.82
N ASP A 82 -14.57 5.93 -1.88
CA ASP A 82 -14.49 5.58 -0.47
C ASP A 82 -15.34 4.31 -0.21
N THR A 83 -14.76 3.36 0.51
CA THR A 83 -15.44 2.10 0.90
C THR A 83 -16.71 2.34 1.73
N GLY A 84 -16.81 3.43 2.48
CA GLY A 84 -17.96 3.74 3.33
C GLY A 84 -19.11 4.46 2.63
N SER A 85 -18.87 5.12 1.49
CA SER A 85 -19.84 6.00 0.85
C SER A 85 -20.64 5.33 -0.28
N LEU A 86 -20.29 4.11 -0.66
CA LEU A 86 -20.86 3.46 -1.83
C LEU A 86 -21.93 2.43 -1.47
N HIS A 87 -23.17 2.71 -1.82
CA HIS A 87 -24.31 1.82 -1.60
C HIS A 87 -24.59 0.87 -2.78
N THR A 88 -23.80 0.96 -3.86
CA THR A 88 -23.96 0.16 -5.08
C THR A 88 -22.86 -0.89 -5.20
N ARG A 89 -23.21 -2.05 -5.78
CA ARG A 89 -22.22 -3.10 -6.11
C ARG A 89 -21.57 -2.92 -7.48
N GLN A 90 -22.14 -2.05 -8.30
CA GLN A 90 -21.68 -1.73 -9.65
C GLN A 90 -21.13 -0.31 -9.70
N CYS A 91 -20.14 -0.10 -10.56
CA CYS A 91 -19.48 1.18 -10.76
C CYS A 91 -20.44 2.22 -11.35
N PRO A 92 -20.76 3.30 -10.61
CA PRO A 92 -21.67 4.34 -11.08
C PRO A 92 -20.99 5.39 -11.97
N PHE A 93 -19.68 5.27 -12.25
CA PHE A 93 -18.96 6.30 -13.00
C PHE A 93 -19.52 6.46 -14.41
N ILE A 94 -19.87 7.70 -14.75
CA ILE A 94 -20.23 8.11 -16.10
C ILE A 94 -19.11 8.98 -16.63
N ARG A 95 -18.44 8.54 -17.70
CA ARG A 95 -17.41 9.32 -18.34
C ARG A 95 -18.05 10.51 -19.05
N PHE A 96 -17.53 11.71 -18.82
CA PHE A 96 -18.05 12.95 -19.41
C PHE A 96 -19.56 13.17 -19.17
N ALA A 97 -20.03 12.96 -17.94
CA ALA A 97 -21.45 13.08 -17.57
C ALA A 97 -22.13 14.40 -18.02
N ASN A 98 -21.36 15.49 -18.13
CA ASN A 98 -21.85 16.81 -18.51
C ASN A 98 -21.69 17.13 -20.01
N ASN A 99 -21.34 16.15 -20.86
CA ASN A 99 -21.21 16.39 -22.30
C ASN A 99 -22.57 16.22 -23.00
N PRO A 100 -23.21 17.30 -23.49
CA PRO A 100 -24.51 17.22 -24.16
C PRO A 100 -24.48 16.47 -25.49
N HIS A 101 -23.30 16.32 -26.11
CA HIS A 101 -23.14 15.62 -27.38
C HIS A 101 -22.85 14.12 -27.22
N ARG A 102 -22.56 13.66 -25.99
CA ARG A 102 -22.20 12.27 -25.71
C ARG A 102 -22.58 11.92 -24.28
N GLN A 103 -23.83 11.51 -24.08
CA GLN A 103 -24.25 10.92 -22.81
C GLN A 103 -23.83 9.45 -22.76
N GLU A 104 -22.75 9.15 -22.04
CA GLU A 104 -22.33 7.77 -21.80
C GLU A 104 -23.14 7.14 -20.67
N HIS A 105 -23.33 5.82 -20.73
CA HIS A 105 -23.94 5.06 -19.65
C HIS A 105 -22.96 4.86 -18.49
N PRO A 106 -23.45 4.59 -17.26
CA PRO A 106 -22.59 4.20 -16.16
C PRO A 106 -21.74 2.98 -16.52
N CYS A 107 -20.50 2.96 -16.04
CA CYS A 107 -19.55 1.87 -16.28
C CYS A 107 -20.13 0.49 -15.96
N GLY A 108 -20.94 0.37 -14.89
CA GLY A 108 -21.70 -0.84 -14.58
C GLY A 108 -20.87 -2.05 -14.12
N ASN A 109 -19.55 -1.98 -14.23
CA ASN A 109 -18.64 -3.06 -13.85
C ASN A 109 -18.76 -3.40 -12.35
N SER A 110 -18.66 -4.69 -12.00
CA SER A 110 -18.74 -5.13 -10.61
C SER A 110 -17.56 -4.60 -9.81
N LEU A 111 -17.85 -4.05 -8.64
CA LEU A 111 -16.85 -3.56 -7.70
C LEU A 111 -16.45 -4.62 -6.67
N PHE A 112 -17.27 -5.67 -6.50
CA PHE A 112 -17.06 -6.72 -5.51
C PHE A 112 -17.05 -8.12 -6.15
N ILE A 113 -16.40 -9.06 -5.46
CA ILE A 113 -16.28 -10.45 -5.92
C ILE A 113 -17.55 -11.22 -5.53
N GLY A 114 -18.33 -11.61 -6.54
CA GLY A 114 -19.54 -12.42 -6.39
C GLY A 114 -20.55 -11.77 -5.44
N SER A 115 -21.01 -12.52 -4.45
CA SER A 115 -21.95 -12.03 -3.43
C SER A 115 -21.27 -11.37 -2.22
N SER A 116 -19.94 -11.45 -2.10
CA SER A 116 -19.18 -10.94 -0.96
C SER A 116 -19.02 -9.42 -0.99
N LEU A 117 -18.69 -8.80 0.14
CA LEU A 117 -18.26 -7.39 0.22
C LEU A 117 -16.75 -7.22 0.00
N LYS A 118 -16.07 -8.24 -0.53
CA LYS A 118 -14.64 -8.15 -0.85
C LYS A 118 -14.46 -7.39 -2.17
N PRO A 119 -13.73 -6.26 -2.18
CA PRO A 119 -13.46 -5.53 -3.41
C PRO A 119 -12.75 -6.38 -4.46
N VAL A 120 -13.07 -6.13 -5.73
CA VAL A 120 -12.33 -6.68 -6.87
C VAL A 120 -10.93 -6.08 -6.93
N LEU A 121 -10.81 -4.78 -6.68
CA LEU A 121 -9.55 -4.04 -6.66
C LEU A 121 -9.60 -2.97 -5.55
N GLU A 122 -8.52 -2.87 -4.79
CA GLU A 122 -8.32 -1.86 -3.76
C GLU A 122 -7.06 -1.04 -4.07
N PHE A 123 -7.12 0.25 -3.75
CA PHE A 123 -5.95 1.12 -3.73
C PHE A 123 -5.63 1.51 -2.29
N PRO A 124 -4.53 1.01 -1.71
CA PRO A 124 -4.04 1.52 -0.43
C PRO A 124 -3.45 2.90 -0.65
N TYR A 125 -3.90 3.87 0.13
CA TYR A 125 -3.38 5.23 0.12
C TYR A 125 -2.93 5.61 1.51
N ASN A 126 -1.72 6.13 1.60
CA ASN A 126 -1.26 6.83 2.79
C ASN A 126 -1.15 8.32 2.43
N SER A 127 -1.63 9.19 3.31
CA SER A 127 -1.48 10.64 3.09
C SER A 127 -0.02 11.00 2.92
N ILE A 128 0.28 11.83 1.92
CA ILE A 128 1.64 12.36 1.72
C ILE A 128 2.10 13.07 2.99
N VAL A 129 1.21 13.86 3.62
CA VAL A 129 1.50 14.57 4.88
C VAL A 129 1.85 13.59 6.00
N GLU A 130 1.06 12.52 6.18
CA GLU A 130 1.33 11.52 7.22
C GLU A 130 2.61 10.72 6.94
N THR A 131 2.90 10.47 5.67
CA THR A 131 4.15 9.83 5.24
C THR A 131 5.36 10.71 5.55
N LEU A 132 5.28 12.01 5.22
CA LEU A 132 6.32 12.98 5.53
C LEU A 132 6.53 13.10 7.04
N LYS A 133 5.47 13.21 7.85
CA LYS A 133 5.59 13.22 9.31
C LYS A 133 6.37 12.01 9.84
N LYS A 134 6.08 10.81 9.32
CA LYS A 134 6.81 9.58 9.69
C LYS A 134 8.29 9.64 9.29
N PHE A 135 8.62 10.28 8.17
CA PHE A 135 10.01 10.46 7.76
C PHE A 135 10.74 11.50 8.60
N PHE A 136 10.13 12.64 8.92
CA PHE A 136 10.73 13.67 9.79
C PHE A 136 11.01 13.19 11.23
N VAL A 137 10.38 12.09 11.68
CA VAL A 137 10.73 11.44 12.95
C VAL A 137 12.06 10.66 12.87
N ARG A 138 12.53 10.29 11.67
CA ARG A 138 13.78 9.56 11.52
C ARG A 138 14.96 10.51 11.76
N PRO A 139 15.93 10.13 12.60
CA PRO A 139 17.20 10.85 12.66
C PRO A 139 17.78 10.96 11.25
N THR A 140 18.38 12.11 10.93
CA THR A 140 19.03 12.42 9.64
C THR A 140 18.14 12.70 8.44
N PHE A 141 16.82 12.49 8.49
CA PHE A 141 15.97 12.73 7.31
C PHE A 141 16.04 14.17 6.78
N GLU A 142 16.09 15.16 7.68
CA GLU A 142 16.31 16.56 7.30
C GLU A 142 17.66 16.78 6.61
N THR A 143 18.71 16.12 7.11
CA THR A 143 20.05 16.16 6.51
C THR A 143 20.05 15.52 5.13
N GLU A 144 19.41 14.37 4.96
CA GLU A 144 19.27 13.68 3.66
C GLU A 144 18.56 14.56 2.62
N ILE A 145 17.54 15.32 3.03
CA ILE A 145 16.86 16.30 2.15
C ILE A 145 17.82 17.41 1.72
N GLU A 146 18.60 17.95 2.66
CA GLU A 146 19.54 19.03 2.34
C GLU A 146 20.72 18.54 1.50
N GLU A 147 21.21 17.33 1.71
CA GLU A 147 22.19 16.68 0.83
C GLU A 147 21.63 16.50 -0.59
N TRP A 148 20.38 16.08 -0.71
CA TRP A 148 19.71 15.99 -2.01
C TRP A 148 19.55 17.38 -2.67
N ARG A 149 19.23 18.42 -1.90
CA ARG A 149 19.09 19.80 -2.40
C ARG A 149 20.42 20.35 -2.93
N HIS A 150 21.53 20.02 -2.28
CA HIS A 150 22.88 20.46 -2.65
C HIS A 150 23.64 19.44 -3.51
N ARG A 151 22.96 18.41 -4.03
CA ARG A 151 23.58 17.39 -4.88
C ARG A 151 24.24 18.03 -6.10
N HIS A 152 25.37 17.47 -6.52
CA HIS A 152 25.97 17.85 -7.79
C HIS A 152 25.03 17.45 -8.94
N VAL A 153 24.73 18.40 -9.82
CA VAL A 153 23.96 18.16 -11.05
C VAL A 153 24.88 18.50 -12.22
N GLU A 154 25.25 17.50 -13.00
CA GLU A 154 26.02 17.70 -14.23
C GLU A 154 25.25 18.58 -15.21
N GLU A 155 25.95 19.52 -15.84
CA GLU A 155 25.35 20.42 -16.81
C GLU A 155 24.88 19.64 -18.05
N GLY A 156 23.62 19.85 -18.44
CA GLY A 156 23.02 19.16 -19.59
C GLY A 156 22.50 17.73 -19.30
N VAL A 157 22.68 17.21 -18.08
CA VAL A 157 22.15 15.90 -17.68
C VAL A 157 20.91 16.09 -16.81
N PHE A 158 19.80 15.47 -17.21
CA PHE A 158 18.56 15.44 -16.45
C PHE A 158 18.46 14.10 -15.71
N TYR A 159 18.51 14.14 -14.38
CA TYR A 159 18.54 12.94 -13.56
C TYR A 159 17.14 12.50 -13.14
N ASP A 160 16.16 13.40 -13.14
CA ASP A 160 14.77 13.06 -12.86
C ASP A 160 13.76 13.88 -13.68
N ILE A 161 12.51 13.40 -13.72
CA ILE A 161 11.38 14.05 -14.41
C ILE A 161 11.03 15.43 -13.79
N TYR A 162 11.51 15.69 -12.56
CA TYR A 162 11.23 16.90 -11.81
C TYR A 162 12.29 17.99 -11.99
N ASP A 163 13.41 17.71 -12.67
CA ASP A 163 14.39 18.71 -13.07
C ASP A 163 13.80 19.81 -13.98
N GLY A 164 12.51 19.68 -14.37
CA GLY A 164 11.65 20.73 -14.92
C GLY A 164 11.97 21.11 -16.36
N ARG A 165 13.27 21.11 -16.67
CA ARG A 165 13.89 21.42 -17.95
C ARG A 165 13.52 20.43 -19.05
N VAL A 166 13.18 19.18 -18.71
CA VAL A 166 12.71 18.22 -19.73
C VAL A 166 11.40 18.65 -20.35
N TRP A 167 10.50 19.26 -19.56
CA TRP A 167 9.22 19.76 -20.03
C TRP A 167 9.41 20.96 -20.97
N ASN A 168 10.40 21.81 -20.70
CA ASN A 168 10.76 22.94 -21.56
C ASN A 168 11.40 22.53 -22.90
N SER A 169 11.75 21.24 -23.05
CA SER A 169 12.30 20.69 -24.30
C SER A 169 11.26 19.97 -25.15
N LEU A 170 10.04 19.78 -24.63
CA LEU A 170 8.96 19.21 -25.41
C LEU A 170 8.46 20.23 -26.42
N VAL A 171 8.32 19.80 -27.65
CA VAL A 171 7.77 20.59 -28.74
C VAL A 171 6.44 20.00 -29.21
N ASP A 172 5.55 20.84 -29.68
CA ASP A 172 4.29 20.45 -30.28
C ASP A 172 4.50 19.83 -31.68
N SER A 173 3.40 19.48 -32.35
CA SER A 173 3.44 18.93 -33.70
C SER A 173 3.98 19.89 -34.77
N ALA A 174 4.07 21.19 -34.48
CA ALA A 174 4.66 22.20 -35.35
C ALA A 174 6.15 22.43 -35.04
N GLY A 175 6.69 21.81 -33.98
CA GLY A 175 8.08 21.97 -33.55
C GLY A 175 8.29 23.17 -32.62
N GLU A 176 7.22 23.79 -32.12
CA GLU A 176 7.31 24.90 -31.17
C GLU A 176 7.34 24.38 -29.73
N PRO A 177 8.15 24.96 -28.83
CA PRO A 177 8.13 24.59 -27.42
C PRO A 177 6.72 24.73 -26.82
N PHE A 178 6.32 23.78 -25.98
CA PHE A 178 5.10 23.91 -25.16
C PHE A 178 5.18 25.09 -24.17
#